data_AF-A0A1Y5I8I5-F1
#
_entry.id   AF-A0A1Y5I8I5-F1
#
_cell.length_a   1.000
_cell.length_b   1.000
_cell.length_c   1.000
_cell.angle_alpha   90.00
_cell.angle_beta   90.00
_cell.angle_gamma   90.00
#
_symmetry.space_group_name_H-M   'P 1'
#
loop_
_entity.id
_entity.type
_entity.pdbx_description
1 polymer ?
#
loop_
_entity_poly.entity_id
_entity_poly.type
_entity_poly.pdbx_seq_one_letter_code
_entity_poly.pdbx_strand_id
1 'polypeptide(L)'
;MTRERPEGRPAGLSHVWDPLQCRVSHGLALPQGVSVDDVGELTRLMERRYFDAFTRADAKRLIGTSLLREIADEMTRESPVKLTLYAGHDSTIIALFAALDEPAFGSLREWPRVCSALIFETWRMNDDTIGVRAVYNGETIKLTETSRREDGMTPYVDFRALVERRSPRDFVSACKSKL
;
A
#
# COMPACT_ATOMS: atom_id res chain seq x y z
N MET A 1 -1.15 27.38 4.08
CA MET A 1 -1.95 28.15 3.09
C MET A 1 -3.20 27.34 2.78
N THR A 2 -4.28 27.55 3.53
CA THR A 2 -5.58 26.93 3.27
C THR A 2 -6.29 27.77 2.21
N ARG A 3 -6.38 27.26 0.97
CA ARG A 3 -7.27 27.86 -0.03
C ARG A 3 -8.69 27.69 0.47
N GLU A 4 -9.39 28.79 0.71
CA GLU A 4 -10.83 28.78 0.98
C GLU A 4 -11.55 28.09 -0.18
N ARG A 5 -12.51 27.22 0.14
CA ARG A 5 -13.31 26.56 -0.89
C ARG A 5 -14.19 27.60 -1.58
N PRO A 6 -14.40 27.49 -2.90
CA PRO A 6 -15.45 28.23 -3.57
C PRO A 6 -16.79 27.92 -2.90
N GLU A 7 -17.52 28.96 -2.50
CA GLU A 7 -18.86 28.83 -1.92
C GLU A 7 -19.77 27.98 -2.83
N GLY A 8 -20.56 27.09 -2.22
CA GLY A 8 -21.58 26.30 -2.93
C GLY A 8 -21.17 24.92 -3.46
N ARG A 9 -19.91 24.48 -3.32
CA ARG A 9 -19.54 23.08 -3.62
C ARG A 9 -19.82 22.17 -2.42
N PRO A 10 -20.60 21.09 -2.57
CA PRO A 10 -20.78 20.11 -1.51
C PRO A 10 -19.43 19.51 -1.10
N ALA A 11 -19.29 19.17 0.19
CA ALA A 11 -18.08 18.54 0.67
C ALA A 11 -17.88 17.18 -0.01
N GLY A 12 -16.70 16.98 -0.59
CA GLY A 12 -16.30 15.65 -1.05
C GLY A 12 -16.22 14.68 0.14
N LEU A 13 -16.52 13.41 -0.10
CA LEU A 13 -16.65 12.38 0.93
C LEU A 13 -15.44 12.31 1.89
N SER A 14 -14.21 12.45 1.37
CA SER A 14 -12.99 12.48 2.20
C SER A 14 -12.97 13.61 3.23
N HIS A 15 -13.59 14.75 2.92
CA HIS A 15 -13.63 15.91 3.82
C HIS A 15 -14.67 15.79 4.93
N VAL A 16 -15.50 14.75 4.88
CA VAL A 16 -16.44 14.40 5.95
C VAL A 16 -15.85 13.24 6.74
N TRP A 17 -15.46 12.17 6.04
CA TRP A 17 -14.96 10.95 6.67
C TRP A 17 -13.65 11.16 7.44
N ASP A 18 -12.62 11.76 6.84
CA ASP A 18 -11.29 11.85 7.47
C ASP A 18 -11.31 12.65 8.79
N PRO A 19 -11.98 13.82 8.88
CA PRO A 19 -12.12 14.50 10.17
C PRO A 19 -12.89 13.70 11.23
N LEU A 20 -13.92 12.94 10.84
CA LEU A 20 -14.68 12.10 11.79
C LEU A 20 -13.83 10.93 12.30
N GLN A 21 -13.12 10.24 11.40
CA GLN A 21 -12.21 9.17 11.76
C GLN A 21 -11.08 9.68 12.67
N CYS A 22 -10.54 10.88 12.40
CA CYS A 22 -9.55 11.51 13.27
C CYS A 22 -10.09 11.76 14.68
N ARG A 23 -11.34 12.22 14.82
CA ARG A 23 -11.97 12.43 16.13
C ARG A 23 -12.10 11.12 16.91
N VAL A 24 -12.56 10.05 16.26
CA VAL A 24 -12.63 8.71 16.86
C VAL A 24 -11.25 8.27 17.35
N SER A 25 -10.22 8.37 16.50
CA SER A 25 -8.85 7.96 16.84
C SER A 25 -8.24 8.74 18.00
N HIS A 26 -8.68 9.99 18.24
CA HIS A 26 -8.18 10.85 19.33
C HIS A 26 -9.12 10.88 20.55
N GLY A 27 -10.19 10.07 20.58
CA GLY A 27 -11.17 10.09 21.67
C GLY A 27 -11.92 11.42 21.81
N LEU A 28 -12.06 12.17 20.72
CA LEU A 28 -12.77 13.46 20.70
C LEU A 28 -14.27 13.25 20.44
N ALA A 29 -15.09 14.12 21.03
CA ALA A 29 -16.53 14.09 20.83
C ALA A 29 -16.90 14.25 19.35
N LEU A 30 -17.79 13.37 18.87
CA LEU A 30 -18.38 13.44 17.52
C LEU A 30 -19.47 14.53 17.46
N PRO A 31 -19.79 15.05 16.25
CA PRO A 31 -20.91 15.96 16.08
C PRO A 31 -22.23 15.34 16.57
N GLN A 32 -23.17 16.20 16.98
CA GLN A 32 -24.50 15.75 17.40
C GLN A 32 -25.16 14.92 16.29
N GLY A 33 -25.69 13.75 16.67
CA GLY A 33 -26.35 12.84 15.74
C GLY A 33 -25.41 11.93 14.95
N VAL A 34 -24.10 11.96 15.22
CA VAL A 34 -23.11 11.05 14.62
C VAL A 34 -22.56 10.12 15.70
N SER A 35 -22.69 8.82 15.48
CA SER A 35 -22.18 7.76 16.34
C SER A 35 -20.84 7.20 15.81
N VAL A 36 -20.15 6.43 16.65
CA VAL A 36 -18.94 5.69 16.23
C VAL A 36 -19.27 4.66 15.14
N ASP A 37 -20.46 4.06 15.19
CA ASP A 37 -20.91 3.09 14.20
C ASP A 37 -21.11 3.74 12.82
N ASP A 38 -21.63 4.97 12.76
CA ASP A 38 -21.76 5.74 11.51
C ASP A 38 -20.38 5.99 10.88
N VAL A 39 -19.38 6.35 11.71
CA VAL A 39 -18.00 6.53 11.25
C VAL A 39 -17.42 5.21 10.73
N GLY A 40 -17.69 4.10 11.43
CA GLY A 40 -17.29 2.77 10.99
C GLY A 40 -17.90 2.36 9.65
N GLU A 41 -19.17 2.70 9.40
CA GLU A 41 -19.81 2.47 8.11
C GLU A 41 -19.18 3.31 6.99
N LEU A 42 -18.90 4.60 7.25
CA LEU A 42 -18.18 5.46 6.31
C LEU A 42 -16.79 4.90 5.99
N THR A 43 -16.06 4.40 6.98
CA THR A 43 -14.75 3.77 6.77
C THR A 43 -14.85 2.57 5.84
N ARG A 44 -15.82 1.67 6.05
CA ARG A 44 -16.03 0.50 5.16
C ARG A 44 -16.40 0.92 3.73
N LEU A 45 -17.18 2.00 3.57
CA LEU A 45 -17.49 2.56 2.25
C LEU A 45 -16.25 3.11 1.56
N MET A 46 -15.38 3.78 2.32
CA MET A 46 -14.11 4.33 1.82
C MET A 46 -13.12 3.24 1.46
N GLU A 47 -12.98 2.20 2.29
CA GLU A 47 -12.19 1.00 2.01
C GLU A 47 -12.60 0.37 0.68
N ARG A 48 -13.90 0.08 0.49
CA ARG A 48 -14.40 -0.45 -0.78
C ARG A 48 -14.03 0.45 -1.95
N ARG A 49 -14.33 1.75 -1.83
CA ARG A 49 -14.06 2.73 -2.90
C ARG A 49 -12.58 2.78 -3.28
N TYR A 50 -11.68 2.81 -2.29
CA TYR A 50 -10.25 2.92 -2.54
C TYR A 50 -9.66 1.60 -3.02
N PHE A 51 -9.98 0.48 -2.36
CA PHE A 51 -9.48 -0.82 -2.78
C PHE A 51 -9.92 -1.16 -4.20
N ASP A 52 -11.18 -0.87 -4.56
CA ASP A 52 -11.65 -1.00 -5.94
C ASP A 52 -10.82 -0.12 -6.88
N ALA A 53 -10.65 1.17 -6.57
CA ALA A 53 -9.90 2.08 -7.43
C ALA A 53 -8.44 1.64 -7.67
N PHE A 54 -7.78 1.10 -6.64
CA PHE A 54 -6.38 0.67 -6.70
C PHE A 54 -6.22 -0.71 -7.36
N THR A 55 -7.21 -1.59 -7.25
CA THR A 55 -7.15 -2.95 -7.81
C THR A 55 -7.64 -3.07 -9.25
N ARG A 56 -8.25 -2.02 -9.80
CA ARG A 56 -8.61 -1.99 -11.23
C ARG A 56 -7.41 -2.33 -12.11
N ALA A 57 -7.65 -3.12 -13.16
CA ALA A 57 -6.59 -3.72 -13.98
C ALA A 57 -5.67 -2.69 -14.66
N ASP A 58 -6.21 -1.51 -15.00
CA ASP A 58 -5.48 -0.36 -15.53
C ASP A 58 -4.64 0.32 -14.43
N ALA A 59 -5.25 0.57 -13.27
CA ALA A 59 -4.65 1.26 -12.15
C ALA A 59 -3.52 0.47 -11.47
N LYS A 60 -3.72 -0.83 -11.17
CA LYS A 60 -2.77 -1.65 -10.41
C LYS A 60 -1.41 -1.85 -11.09
N ARG A 61 -1.34 -1.62 -12.40
CA ARG A 61 -0.08 -1.67 -13.18
C ARG A 61 0.70 -0.36 -13.13
N LEU A 62 0.09 0.72 -12.67
CA LEU A 62 0.68 2.06 -12.66
C LEU A 62 0.89 2.57 -11.24
N ILE A 63 -0.02 2.24 -10.34
CA ILE A 63 -0.03 2.73 -8.97
C ILE A 63 0.88 1.83 -8.12
N GLY A 64 1.83 2.43 -7.40
CA GLY A 64 2.74 1.72 -6.49
C GLY A 64 3.90 0.96 -7.15
N THR A 65 3.80 0.63 -8.45
CA THR A 65 4.80 -0.16 -9.18
C THR A 65 6.18 0.51 -9.29
N SER A 66 6.22 1.84 -9.32
CA SER A 66 7.48 2.60 -9.38
C SER A 66 8.24 2.49 -8.06
N LEU A 67 7.54 2.69 -6.93
CA LEU A 67 8.14 2.52 -5.60
C LEU A 67 8.52 1.06 -5.34
N LEU A 68 7.68 0.11 -5.75
CA LEU A 68 7.99 -1.31 -5.61
C LEU A 68 9.26 -1.71 -6.39
N ARG A 69 9.47 -1.12 -7.58
CA ARG A 69 10.70 -1.30 -8.35
C ARG A 69 11.91 -0.73 -7.63
N GLU A 70 11.79 0.48 -7.11
CA GLU A 70 12.86 1.12 -6.35
C GLU A 70 13.25 0.28 -5.12
N ILE A 71 12.26 -0.20 -4.36
CA ILE A 71 12.47 -1.12 -3.23
C ILE A 71 13.24 -2.37 -3.68
N ALA A 72 12.84 -2.99 -4.79
CA ALA A 72 13.52 -4.17 -5.31
C ALA A 72 14.96 -3.89 -5.77
N ASP A 73 15.22 -2.72 -6.35
CA ASP A 73 16.57 -2.30 -6.76
C ASP A 73 17.47 -2.05 -5.54
N GLU A 74 16.93 -1.43 -4.48
CA GLU A 74 17.65 -1.17 -3.23
C GLU A 74 18.08 -2.47 -2.51
N MET A 75 17.29 -3.54 -2.58
CA MET A 75 17.58 -4.82 -1.91
C MET A 75 18.91 -5.46 -2.32
N THR A 76 19.34 -5.27 -3.57
CA THR A 76 20.56 -5.88 -4.13
C THR A 76 21.64 -4.85 -4.43
N ARG A 77 21.40 -3.57 -4.11
CA ARG A 77 22.36 -2.52 -4.37
C ARG A 77 23.61 -2.73 -3.52
N GLU A 78 24.78 -2.73 -4.15
CA GLU A 78 26.05 -2.69 -3.43
C GLU A 78 26.16 -1.34 -2.71
N SER A 79 25.85 -1.36 -1.41
CA SER A 79 25.71 -0.15 -0.61
C SER A 79 26.01 -0.43 0.86
N PRO A 80 26.64 0.52 1.58
CA PRO A 80 26.77 0.42 3.03
C PRO A 80 25.43 0.66 3.76
N VAL A 81 24.39 1.15 3.07
CA VAL A 81 23.08 1.41 3.66
C VAL A 81 22.43 0.11 4.12
N LYS A 82 21.95 0.10 5.38
CA LYS A 82 21.28 -1.05 6.00
C LYS A 82 19.77 -0.87 6.15
N LEU A 83 19.27 0.36 6.02
CA LEU A 83 17.88 0.71 6.16
C LEU A 83 17.56 1.90 5.26
N THR A 84 16.54 1.75 4.43
CA THR A 84 15.93 2.84 3.65
C THR A 84 14.51 3.03 4.16
N LEU A 85 14.16 4.25 4.56
CA LEU A 85 12.85 4.59 5.11
C LEU A 85 12.06 5.44 4.12
N TYR A 86 10.93 4.92 3.67
CA TYR A 86 9.96 5.62 2.82
C TYR A 86 8.79 6.09 3.67
N ALA A 87 8.79 7.37 4.05
CA ALA A 87 7.65 7.98 4.72
C ALA A 87 6.59 8.35 3.67
N GLY A 88 5.40 7.77 3.80
CA GLY A 88 4.31 7.94 2.84
C GLY A 88 2.94 8.08 3.50
N HIS A 89 1.91 7.80 2.72
CA HIS A 89 0.52 7.84 3.16
C HIS A 89 -0.05 6.41 3.29
N ASP A 90 -1.23 6.29 3.88
CA ASP A 90 -2.05 5.09 3.79
C ASP A 90 -2.19 4.59 2.34
N SER A 91 -2.43 5.50 1.40
CA SER A 91 -2.50 5.25 -0.03
C SER A 91 -1.19 4.72 -0.61
N THR A 92 -0.03 5.01 -0.01
CA THR A 92 1.26 4.39 -0.40
C THR A 92 1.27 2.90 -0.06
N ILE A 93 0.79 2.52 1.13
CA ILE A 93 0.68 1.12 1.53
C ILE A 93 -0.33 0.40 0.63
N ILE A 94 -1.53 0.98 0.45
CA ILE A 94 -2.57 0.42 -0.44
C ILE A 94 -2.02 0.23 -1.86
N ALA A 95 -1.28 1.22 -2.39
CA ALA A 95 -0.61 1.14 -3.68
C ALA A 95 0.39 -0.02 -3.78
N LEU A 96 1.23 -0.20 -2.75
CA LEU A 96 2.21 -1.29 -2.73
C LEU A 96 1.52 -2.65 -2.68
N PHE A 97 0.49 -2.82 -1.84
CA PHE A 97 -0.31 -4.03 -1.83
C PHE A 97 -0.95 -4.30 -3.20
N ALA A 98 -1.53 -3.28 -3.85
CA ALA A 98 -2.14 -3.43 -5.16
C ALA A 98 -1.11 -3.83 -6.24
N ALA A 99 0.11 -3.30 -6.16
CA ALA A 99 1.21 -3.64 -7.05
C ALA A 99 1.74 -5.06 -6.83
N LEU A 100 1.75 -5.54 -5.58
CA LEU A 100 2.10 -6.92 -5.23
C LEU A 100 1.04 -7.93 -5.72
N ASP A 101 -0.21 -7.49 -5.87
CA ASP A 101 -1.38 -8.28 -6.30
C ASP A 101 -1.64 -9.48 -5.36
N GLU A 102 -2.52 -10.40 -5.76
CA GLU A 102 -2.66 -11.70 -5.08
C GLU A 102 -1.34 -12.48 -5.17
N PRO A 103 -0.79 -13.02 -4.05
CA PRO A 103 -1.44 -13.28 -2.75
C PRO A 103 -1.29 -12.20 -1.66
N ALA A 104 -0.51 -11.14 -1.88
CA ALA A 104 -0.25 -10.13 -0.87
C ALA A 104 -1.49 -9.26 -0.61
N PHE A 105 -2.21 -8.85 -1.67
CA PHE A 105 -3.37 -7.97 -1.56
C PHE A 105 -4.49 -8.55 -0.68
N GLY A 106 -4.75 -9.87 -0.76
CA GLY A 106 -5.73 -10.54 0.11
C GLY A 106 -5.41 -10.48 1.61
N SER A 107 -4.20 -10.05 2.00
CA SER A 107 -3.82 -9.81 3.39
C SER A 107 -4.22 -8.40 3.88
N LEU A 108 -4.46 -7.45 2.98
CA LEU A 108 -4.91 -6.11 3.32
C LEU A 108 -6.44 -6.04 3.34
N ARG A 109 -7.02 -6.26 4.53
CA ARG A 109 -8.48 -6.32 4.71
C ARG A 109 -9.12 -5.01 5.19
N GLU A 110 -8.33 -4.18 5.87
CA GLU A 110 -8.76 -2.93 6.49
C GLU A 110 -7.89 -1.78 5.99
N TRP A 111 -8.42 -0.57 6.07
CA TRP A 111 -7.66 0.65 5.78
C TRP A 111 -6.40 0.71 6.67
N PRO A 112 -5.20 1.03 6.13
CA PRO A 112 -4.00 1.15 6.94
C PRO A 112 -4.17 2.20 8.05
N ARG A 113 -4.08 1.76 9.31
CA ARG A 113 -4.15 2.65 10.47
C ARG A 113 -2.93 3.57 10.52
N VAL A 114 -3.03 4.66 11.28
CA VAL A 114 -1.90 5.55 11.56
C VAL A 114 -0.69 4.75 12.07
N CYS A 115 0.50 5.09 11.60
CA CYS A 115 1.75 4.37 11.87
C CYS A 115 1.80 2.92 11.35
N SER A 116 0.91 2.52 10.44
CA SER A 116 1.08 1.25 9.73
C SER A 116 2.41 1.24 8.96
N ALA A 117 3.04 0.07 8.90
CA ALA A 117 4.31 -0.11 8.22
C ALA A 117 4.30 -1.41 7.41
N LEU A 118 4.81 -1.33 6.18
CA LEU A 118 5.16 -2.47 5.34
C LEU A 118 6.69 -2.50 5.23
N ILE A 119 7.29 -3.51 5.83
CA ILE A 119 8.75 -3.68 5.92
C ILE A 119 9.13 -4.78 4.94
N PHE A 120 10.13 -4.51 4.10
CA PHE A 120 10.78 -5.53 3.30
C PHE A 120 12.17 -5.82 3.88
N GLU A 121 12.41 -7.07 4.21
CA GLU A 121 13.66 -7.55 4.79
C GLU A 121 14.42 -8.37 3.75
N THR A 122 15.71 -8.10 3.61
CA THR A 122 16.62 -8.86 2.75
C THR A 122 17.52 -9.74 3.59
N TRP A 123 17.61 -11.01 3.23
CA TRP A 123 18.35 -12.03 3.94
C TRP A 123 19.37 -12.69 3.01
N ARG A 124 20.59 -12.92 3.51
CA ARG A 124 21.54 -13.84 2.88
C ARG A 124 21.31 -15.23 3.46
N MET A 125 20.99 -16.17 2.59
CA MET A 125 20.70 -17.56 2.94
C MET A 125 22.00 -18.36 3.10
N ASN A 126 21.91 -19.57 3.65
CA ASN A 126 23.08 -20.43 3.88
C ASN A 126 23.79 -20.88 2.59
N ASP A 127 23.07 -20.88 1.47
CA ASP A 127 23.59 -21.19 0.13
C ASP A 127 24.02 -19.92 -0.63
N ASP A 128 24.25 -18.81 0.08
CA ASP A 128 24.57 -17.49 -0.44
C ASP A 128 23.50 -16.86 -1.36
N THR A 129 22.34 -17.49 -1.53
CA THR A 129 21.21 -16.87 -2.24
C THR A 129 20.58 -15.75 -1.40
N ILE A 130 19.80 -14.89 -2.05
CA ILE A 130 19.10 -13.78 -1.40
C ILE A 130 17.64 -14.17 -1.20
N GLY A 131 17.17 -14.07 0.04
CA GLY A 131 15.77 -14.17 0.42
C GLY A 131 15.17 -12.80 0.73
N VAL A 132 13.88 -12.64 0.45
CA VAL A 132 13.07 -11.46 0.77
C VAL A 132 11.88 -11.88 1.61
N ARG A 133 11.61 -11.15 2.68
CA ARG A 133 10.39 -11.29 3.48
C ARG A 133 9.71 -9.93 3.57
N ALA A 134 8.38 -9.92 3.48
CA ALA A 134 7.59 -8.73 3.74
C ALA A 134 6.77 -8.89 5.02
N VAL A 135 6.76 -7.84 5.84
CA VAL A 135 6.08 -7.80 7.14
C VAL A 135 5.19 -6.57 7.18
N TYR A 136 3.88 -6.77 7.30
CA TYR A 136 2.89 -5.71 7.45
C TYR A 136 2.37 -5.69 8.88
N ASN A 137 2.60 -4.58 9.60
CA ASN A 137 2.16 -4.40 10.99
C ASN A 137 2.52 -5.58 11.93
N GLY A 138 3.71 -6.15 11.73
CA GLY A 138 4.22 -7.28 12.52
C GLY A 138 3.83 -8.67 11.99
N GLU A 139 2.93 -8.75 11.01
CA GLU A 139 2.51 -10.00 10.38
C GLU A 139 3.23 -10.21 9.06
N THR A 140 3.72 -11.42 8.84
CA THR A 140 4.37 -11.77 7.57
C THR A 140 3.34 -11.91 6.46
N ILE A 141 3.61 -11.33 5.29
CA ILE A 141 2.75 -11.46 4.10
C ILE A 141 3.38 -12.39 3.07
N LYS A 142 2.52 -13.16 2.38
CA LYS A 142 2.91 -13.98 1.24
C LYS A 142 3.16 -13.07 0.03
N LEU A 143 4.38 -13.06 -0.51
CA LEU A 143 4.74 -12.22 -1.67
C LEU A 143 4.44 -12.92 -3.00
N THR A 144 4.67 -14.23 -3.08
CA THR A 144 4.49 -15.03 -4.29
C THR A 144 4.04 -16.44 -3.94
N GLU A 145 3.70 -17.25 -4.93
CA GLU A 145 3.37 -18.66 -4.71
C GLU A 145 4.55 -19.50 -4.18
N THR A 146 5.79 -19.05 -4.37
CA THR A 146 7.00 -19.73 -3.87
C THR A 146 7.42 -19.25 -2.48
N SER A 147 6.69 -18.30 -1.89
CA SER A 147 6.91 -17.90 -0.51
C SER A 147 6.74 -19.08 0.44
N ARG A 148 7.72 -19.30 1.32
CA ARG A 148 7.68 -20.32 2.36
C ARG A 148 6.48 -20.12 3.27
N ARG A 149 5.85 -21.21 3.70
CA ARG A 149 4.64 -21.16 4.51
C ARG A 149 4.94 -20.74 5.96
N GLU A 150 6.12 -21.09 6.45
CA GLU A 150 6.49 -20.92 7.86
C GLU A 150 6.77 -19.45 8.20
N ASP A 151 7.42 -18.74 7.28
CA ASP A 151 7.95 -17.41 7.54
C ASP A 151 7.86 -16.46 6.34
N GLY A 152 7.12 -16.81 5.29
CA GLY A 152 6.90 -15.96 4.11
C GLY A 152 8.16 -15.64 3.30
N MET A 153 9.31 -16.24 3.62
CA MET A 153 10.54 -16.01 2.89
C MET A 153 10.37 -16.38 1.42
N THR A 154 10.78 -15.49 0.54
CA THR A 154 10.63 -15.62 -0.91
C THR A 154 12.00 -15.46 -1.55
N PRO A 155 12.43 -16.34 -2.48
CA PRO A 155 13.65 -16.11 -3.23
C PRO A 155 13.61 -14.74 -3.91
N TYR A 156 14.69 -13.95 -3.81
CA TYR A 156 14.73 -12.61 -4.41
C TYR A 156 14.47 -12.66 -5.92
N VAL A 157 14.94 -13.70 -6.61
CA VAL A 157 14.69 -13.90 -8.05
C VAL A 157 13.20 -13.98 -8.38
N ASP A 158 12.40 -14.62 -7.53
CA ASP A 158 10.95 -14.75 -7.73
C ASP A 158 10.24 -13.43 -7.42
N PHE A 159 10.67 -12.75 -6.35
CA PHE A 159 10.18 -11.41 -6.03
C PHE A 159 10.51 -10.42 -7.16
N ARG A 160 11.73 -10.44 -7.69
CA ARG A 160 12.15 -9.60 -8.82
C ARG A 160 11.30 -9.86 -10.06
N ALA A 161 11.07 -11.13 -10.38
CA ALA A 161 10.21 -11.51 -11.51
C ALA A 161 8.75 -11.04 -11.33
N LEU A 162 8.23 -11.04 -10.09
CA LEU A 162 6.94 -10.40 -9.78
C LEU A 162 6.98 -8.91 -10.10
N VAL A 163 7.96 -8.17 -9.55
CA VAL A 163 8.08 -6.72 -9.75
C VAL A 163 8.19 -6.36 -11.24
N GLU A 164 9.02 -7.05 -11.99
CA GLU A 164 9.21 -6.79 -13.43
C GLU A 164 7.96 -7.09 -14.27
N ARG A 165 7.20 -8.13 -13.90
CA ARG A 165 5.93 -8.47 -14.57
C ARG A 165 4.87 -7.41 -14.33
N ARG A 166 4.88 -6.77 -13.16
CA ARG A 166 3.86 -5.78 -12.75
C ARG A 166 4.16 -4.40 -13.27
N SER A 167 5.43 -3.99 -13.21
CA SER A 167 5.84 -2.62 -13.48
C SER A 167 6.09 -2.39 -14.99
N PRO A 168 5.41 -1.43 -15.63
CA PRO A 168 5.64 -1.12 -17.05
C PRO A 168 7.06 -0.64 -17.28
N ARG A 169 7.71 -1.09 -18.36
CA ARG A 169 9.06 -0.65 -18.73
C ARG A 169 9.10 0.84 -19.05
N ASP A 170 8.11 1.32 -19.79
CA ASP A 170 7.91 2.74 -20.08
C ASP A 170 6.64 3.23 -19.36
N PHE A 171 6.86 3.88 -18.22
CA PHE A 171 5.79 4.40 -17.37
C PHE A 171 5.01 5.54 -18.07
N VAL A 172 5.72 6.40 -18.81
CA VAL A 172 5.10 7.55 -19.50
C VAL A 172 4.18 7.05 -20.61
N SER A 173 4.63 6.10 -21.41
CA SER A 173 3.82 5.47 -22.45
C SER A 173 2.62 4.72 -21.86
N ALA A 174 2.81 4.01 -20.74
CA ALA A 174 1.74 3.26 -20.09
C ALA A 174 0.62 4.16 -19.51
N CYS A 175 0.92 5.42 -19.20
CA CYS A 175 -0.06 6.41 -18.73
C CYS A 175 -0.80 7.14 -19.86
N LYS A 176 -0.44 6.94 -21.13
CA LYS A 176 -1.17 7.53 -22.25
C LYS A 176 -2.51 6.82 -22.43
N SER A 177 -3.58 7.62 -22.55
CA SER A 177 -4.91 7.08 -22.85
C SER A 177 -4.88 6.32 -24.16
N LYS A 178 -5.36 5.07 -24.15
CA LYS A 178 -5.66 4.31 -25.35
C LYS A 178 -7.05 4.72 -25.81
N LEU A 179 -7.15 5.92 -26.39
CA LEU A 179 -8.33 6.35 -27.14
C LEU A 179 -8.40 5.58 -28.46
#